data_AF-A0A847I518-F1
#
_entry.id   AF-A0A847I518-F1
#
_cell.length_a   1.000
_cell.length_b   1.000
_cell.length_c   1.000
_cell.angle_alpha   90.00
_cell.angle_beta   90.00
_cell.angle_gamma   90.00
#
_symmetry.space_group_name_H-M   'P 1'
#
loop_
_entity.id
_entity.type
_entity.pdbx_description
1 polymer ?
#
loop_
_entity_poly.entity_id
_entity_poly.type
_entity_poly.pdbx_seq_one_letter_code
_entity_poly.pdbx_strand_id
1 'polypeptide(L)' 'MSVTAGLGKLRTAAKELRMQWNEVQVEWHDDNMRRFQANHIEPLFVRVRMVELALAQMASVLEKARQDCG' A
#
# COMPACT_ATOMS: atom_id res chain seq x y z
N MET A 1 -11.44 -12.48 -7.82
CA MET A 1 -10.51 -11.34 -8.03
C MET A 1 -9.10 -11.91 -8.19
N SER A 2 -8.33 -11.51 -9.21
CA SER A 2 -6.93 -11.95 -9.33
C SER A 2 -6.04 -11.19 -8.34
N VAL A 3 -4.89 -11.78 -7.99
CA VAL A 3 -3.86 -11.14 -7.15
C VAL A 3 -3.39 -9.82 -7.77
N THR A 4 -3.28 -9.76 -9.10
CA THR A 4 -2.91 -8.55 -9.84
C THR A 4 -3.93 -7.42 -9.70
N ALA A 5 -5.23 -7.73 -9.77
CA ALA A 5 -6.29 -6.75 -9.56
C ALA A 5 -6.30 -6.23 -8.11
N GLY A 6 -6.05 -7.11 -7.13
CA GLY A 6 -5.90 -6.71 -5.72
C GLY A 6 -4.71 -5.77 -5.48
N LEU A 7 -3.55 -6.10 -6.06
CA LEU A 7 -2.35 -5.25 -6.00
C LEU A 7 -2.58 -3.87 -6.61
N GLY A 8 -3.29 -3.79 -7.75
CA GLY A 8 -3.65 -2.53 -8.38
C GLY A 8 -4.51 -1.66 -7.47
N LYS A 9 -5.56 -2.23 -6.87
CA LYS A 9 -6.43 -1.50 -5.93
C LYS A 9 -5.67 -1.01 -4.70
N LEU A 10 -4.77 -1.84 -4.14
CA LEU A 10 -3.95 -1.46 -2.99
C LEU A 10 -3.05 -0.26 -3.30
N ARG A 11 -2.36 -0.29 -4.45
CA ARG A 11 -1.52 0.82 -4.91
C ARG A 11 -2.28 2.12 -5.07
N THR A 12 -3.46 2.06 -5.68
CA THR A 12 -4.33 3.23 -5.85
C THR A 12 -4.74 3.81 -4.50
N ALA A 13 -5.25 2.99 -3.59
CA ALA A 13 -5.67 3.43 -2.26
C ALA A 13 -4.51 4.01 -1.45
N ALA A 14 -3.32 3.40 -1.52
CA ALA A 14 -2.13 3.90 -0.83
C ALA A 14 -1.67 5.26 -1.37
N LYS A 15 -1.74 5.46 -2.70
CA LYS A 15 -1.42 6.75 -3.33
C LYS A 15 -2.41 7.83 -2.92
N GLU A 16 -3.70 7.51 -2.92
CA GLU A 16 -4.77 8.42 -2.49
C GLU A 16 -4.60 8.83 -1.03
N LEU A 17 -4.35 7.87 -0.13
CA LEU A 17 -4.08 8.16 1.27
C LEU A 17 -2.86 9.07 1.44
N ARG A 18 -1.79 8.86 0.67
CA ARG A 18 -0.59 9.71 0.74
C ARG A 18 -0.90 11.15 0.33
N MET A 19 -1.68 11.31 -0.74
CA MET A 19 -2.09 12.62 -1.24
C MET A 19 -2.92 13.35 -0.18
N GLN A 20 -3.97 12.72 0.33
CA GLN A 20 -4.84 13.28 1.35
C GLN A 20 -4.07 13.60 2.65
N TRP A 21 -3.14 12.73 3.05
CA TRP A 21 -2.30 13.01 4.22
C TRP A 21 -1.45 14.26 4.03
N ASN A 22 -0.81 14.42 2.87
CA ASN A 22 -0.01 15.61 2.58
C ASN A 22 -0.87 16.88 2.57
N GLU A 23 -2.10 16.82 2.06
CA GLU A 23 -3.04 17.95 2.07
C GLU A 23 -3.45 18.32 3.50
N VAL A 24 -3.81 17.33 4.32
CA VAL A 24 -4.18 17.54 5.72
C VAL A 24 -3.05 18.22 6.51
N GLN A 25 -1.80 17.89 6.22
CA GLN A 25 -0.64 18.48 6.89
C GLN A 25 -0.41 19.96 6.61
N VAL A 26 -1.01 20.51 5.54
CA VAL A 26 -0.96 21.95 5.25
C VAL A 26 -1.70 22.74 6.33
N GLU A 27 -2.86 22.24 6.75
CA GLU A 27 -3.73 22.90 7.72
C GLU A 27 -3.52 22.38 9.15
N TRP A 28 -3.16 21.11 9.31
CA TRP A 28 -2.94 20.46 10.59
C TRP A 28 -1.44 20.21 10.82
N HIS A 29 -0.78 21.07 11.60
CA HIS A 29 0.68 21.04 11.76
C HIS A 29 1.17 21.10 13.23
N ASP A 30 0.34 20.63 14.16
CA ASP A 30 0.65 20.59 15.59
C ASP A 30 1.40 19.31 16.02
N ASP A 31 1.64 19.16 17.33
CA ASP A 31 2.26 17.97 17.90
C ASP A 31 1.40 16.70 17.76
N ASN A 32 0.08 16.84 17.71
CA ASN A 32 -0.82 15.70 17.51
C ASN A 32 -0.69 15.17 16.08
N MET A 33 -0.56 16.04 15.07
CA MET A 33 -0.26 15.63 13.70
C MET A 33 1.05 14.85 13.64
N ARG A 34 2.12 15.37 14.26
CA ARG A 34 3.43 14.69 14.29
C ARG A 34 3.34 13.31 14.93
N ARG A 35 2.63 13.18 16.04
CA ARG A 35 2.38 11.90 16.71
C ARG A 35 1.55 10.96 15.84
N PHE A 36 0.53 11.48 15.17
CA PHE A 36 -0.30 10.69 14.27
C PHE A 36 0.50 10.16 13.08
N GLN A 37 1.37 10.98 12.49
CA GLN A 37 2.27 10.57 11.43
C GLN A 37 3.15 9.39 11.88
N ALA A 38 3.87 9.57 12.99
CA ALA A 38 4.83 8.59 13.49
C ALA A 38 4.15 7.28 13.95
N ASN A 39 2.99 7.37 14.61
CA ASN A 39 2.35 6.21 15.22
C ASN A 39 1.44 5.44 14.26
N HIS A 40 0.92 6.09 13.22
CA HIS A 40 -0.08 5.49 12.33
C HIS A 40 0.32 5.52 10.86
N ILE A 41 0.63 6.71 10.31
CA ILE A 41 0.86 6.86 8.87
C ILE A 41 2.13 6.14 8.43
N GLU A 42 3.26 6.40 9.07
CA GLU A 42 4.53 5.77 8.71
C GLU A 42 4.49 4.23 8.85
N PRO A 43 4.03 3.65 9.98
CA PRO A 43 3.91 2.20 10.12
C PRO A 43 2.95 1.59 9.10
N LEU A 44 1.85 2.27 8.77
CA LEU A 44 0.89 1.81 7.77
C LEU A 44 1.54 1.72 6.40
N PHE A 45 2.27 2.74 5.96
CA PHE A 45 2.94 2.73 4.65
C PHE A 45 4.02 1.66 4.54
N VAL A 46 4.75 1.39 5.62
CA VAL A 46 5.69 0.25 5.68
C VAL A 46 4.94 -1.07 5.49
N ARG A 47 3.80 -1.27 6.17
CA ARG A 47 2.97 -2.47 6.03
C ARG A 47 2.38 -2.63 4.64
N VAL A 48 1.85 -1.55 4.06
CA VAL A 48 1.36 -1.54 2.68
C VAL A 48 2.46 -1.99 1.73
N ARG A 49 3.68 -1.46 1.88
CA ARG A 49 4.81 -1.86 1.03
C ARG A 49 5.15 -3.34 1.16
N MET A 50 5.12 -3.90 2.37
CA MET A 50 5.33 -5.34 2.58
C MET A 50 4.26 -6.17 1.87
N VAL A 51 2.98 -5.76 1.95
CA VAL A 51 1.88 -6.45 1.28
C VAL A 51 2.00 -6.36 -0.24
N GLU A 52 2.40 -5.21 -0.79
CA GLU A 52 2.63 -5.06 -2.23
C GLU A 52 3.69 -6.05 -2.74
N LEU A 53 4.79 -6.22 -2.00
CA LEU A 53 5.85 -7.15 -2.36
C LEU A 53 5.37 -8.61 -2.31
N ALA A 54 4.63 -8.96 -1.26
CA ALA A 54 4.04 -10.31 -1.12
C ALA A 54 3.07 -10.62 -2.28
N LEU A 55 2.17 -9.69 -2.60
CA LEU A 55 1.22 -9.86 -3.72
C LEU A 55 1.93 -9.93 -5.07
N ALA A 56 2.98 -9.15 -5.29
CA ALA A 56 3.79 -9.23 -6.51
C ALA A 56 4.47 -10.61 -6.64
N GLN A 57 5.02 -11.14 -5.56
CA GLN A 57 5.61 -12.48 -5.54
C GLN A 57 4.56 -13.55 -5.82
N MET A 58 3.40 -13.48 -5.17
CA MET A 58 2.29 -14.41 -5.40
C MET A 58 1.83 -14.39 -6.87
N ALA A 59 1.71 -13.21 -7.47
CA ALA A 59 1.34 -13.07 -8.87
C ALA A 59 2.36 -13.76 -9.79
N SER A 60 3.65 -13.62 -9.51
CA SER A 60 4.71 -14.29 -10.28
C SER A 60 4.64 -15.82 -10.16
N VAL A 61 4.43 -16.36 -8.95
CA VAL A 61 4.33 -17.80 -8.72
C VAL A 61 3.09 -18.39 -9.41
N LEU A 62 1.94 -17.72 -9.30
CA LEU A 62 0.70 -18.16 -9.94
C LEU A 62 0.81 -18.16 -11.47
N GLU A 63 1.49 -17.17 -12.05
CA GLU A 63 1.67 -17.11 -13.49
C GLU A 63 2.59 -18.23 -13.98
N LYS A 64 3.66 -18.57 -13.24
CA LYS A 64 4.51 -19.74 -13.56
C LYS A 64 3.72 -21.04 -13.48
N ALA A 65 2.98 -21.26 -12.39
CA ALA A 65 2.17 -22.46 -12.24
C ALA A 65 1.12 -22.62 -13.36
N ARG A 66 0.56 -21.50 -13.85
CA ARG A 66 -0.36 -21.49 -14.99
C ARG A 66 0.33 -21.89 -16.30
N GLN A 67 1.60 -21.54 -16.48
CA GLN A 67 2.40 -21.92 -17.65
C GLN A 67 2.84 -23.39 -17.57
N ASP A 68 3.18 -23.88 -16.39
CA ASP A 68 3.65 -25.26 -16.18
C ASP A 68 2.52 -26.30 -16.30
N CYS A 69 1.29 -25.91 -15.96
CA CYS A 69 0.11 -26.80 -15.98
C CYS A 69 -0.78 -26.62 -17.23
N GLY A 70 -0.44 -25.71 -18.14
CA GLY A 70 -1.20 -25.43 -19.37
C GLY A 70 -0.52 -26.00 -20.60
#